data_AF-A0A0A5HLH0-F1
#
_entry.id   AF-A0A0A5HLH0-F1
#
_cell.length_a   1.000
_cell.length_b   1.000
_cell.length_c   1.000
_cell.angle_alpha   90.00
_cell.angle_beta   90.00
_cell.angle_gamma   90.00
#
_symmetry.space_group_name_H-M   'P 1'
#
loop_
_entity.id
_entity.type
_entity.pdbx_description
1 polymer ?
#
loop_
_entity_poly.entity_id
_entity_poly.type
_entity_poly.pdbx_seq_one_letter_code
_entity_poly.pdbx_strand_id
1 'polypeptide(L)'
;MSSKLSMFLLKDQEKADKQLAVYDYNLMHAIRCVAQGEFENAAVHHRNVANALEELQRMKNSRSATDEAIRLLKLIDKQEVTRRNWF
;
A
#
# COMPACT_ATOMS: atom_id res chain seq x y z
N MET A 1 0.68 5.49 18.19
CA MET A 1 0.50 5.53 16.72
C MET A 1 -0.19 4.25 16.30
N SER A 2 -1.33 4.35 15.61
CA SER A 2 -2.14 3.20 15.19
C SER A 2 -1.31 2.24 14.32
N SER A 3 -1.14 1.00 14.75
CA SER A 3 -0.32 -0.02 14.06
C SER A 3 -0.86 -0.41 12.68
N LYS A 4 -2.09 -0.01 12.35
CA LYS A 4 -2.87 -0.47 11.19
C LYS A 4 -2.25 -0.12 9.83
N LEU A 5 -1.36 0.88 9.74
CA LEU A 5 -0.78 1.34 8.47
C LEU A 5 0.76 1.26 8.43
N SER A 6 1.36 0.52 9.35
CA SER A 6 2.82 0.32 9.43
C SER A 6 3.43 -0.39 8.21
N MET A 7 2.60 -1.09 7.42
CA MET A 7 2.99 -1.70 6.14
C MET A 7 3.20 -0.70 5.00
N PHE A 8 2.89 0.58 5.22
CA PHE A 8 3.11 1.67 4.27
C PHE A 8 4.21 2.62 4.78
N LEU A 9 4.85 3.34 3.86
CA LEU A 9 5.74 4.44 4.24
C LEU A 9 4.94 5.52 4.96
N LEU A 10 5.57 6.24 5.90
CA LEU A 10 4.91 7.29 6.68
C LEU A 10 4.21 8.33 5.78
N LYS A 11 4.88 8.73 4.69
CA LYS A 11 4.34 9.67 3.68
C LYS A 11 3.09 9.14 2.96
N ASP A 12 2.93 7.81 2.87
CA ASP A 12 1.86 7.17 2.13
C ASP A 12 0.69 6.77 3.04
N GLN A 13 0.81 6.88 4.38
CA GLN A 13 -0.22 6.42 5.32
C GLN A 13 -1.54 7.18 5.16
N GLU A 14 -1.50 8.51 4.98
CA GLU A 14 -2.73 9.30 4.75
C GLU A 14 -3.42 8.90 3.43
N LYS A 15 -2.63 8.66 2.37
CA LYS A 15 -3.18 8.20 1.09
C LYS A 15 -3.75 6.78 1.21
N ALA A 16 -3.08 5.89 1.93
CA ALA A 16 -3.53 4.52 2.17
C ALA A 16 -4.85 4.51 2.96
N ASP A 17 -4.98 5.34 3.98
CA ASP A 17 -6.23 5.50 4.74
C ASP A 17 -7.40 5.92 3.85
N LYS A 18 -7.17 6.92 2.98
CA LYS A 18 -8.16 7.35 1.97
C LYS A 18 -8.53 6.24 0.99
N GLN A 19 -7.56 5.44 0.54
CA GLN A 19 -7.84 4.33 -0.37
C GLN A 19 -8.60 3.19 0.30
N LEU A 20 -8.37 2.93 1.60
CA LEU A 20 -9.18 1.99 2.36
C LEU A 20 -10.64 2.47 2.50
N ALA A 21 -10.86 3.77 2.73
CA ALA A 21 -12.21 4.33 2.75
C ALA A 21 -12.91 4.22 1.37
N VAL A 22 -12.17 4.44 0.27
CA VAL A 22 -12.68 4.24 -1.10
C VAL A 22 -13.03 2.77 -1.36
N TYR A 23 -12.19 1.84 -0.89
CA TYR A 23 -12.45 0.41 -0.96
C TYR A 23 -13.75 0.03 -0.23
N ASP A 24 -13.89 0.43 1.03
CA ASP A 24 -15.06 0.11 1.86
C ASP A 24 -16.34 0.66 1.24
N TYR A 25 -16.32 1.93 0.81
CA TYR A 25 -17.45 2.57 0.15
C TYR A 25 -17.89 1.80 -1.10
N ASN A 26 -16.97 1.57 -2.04
CA ASN A 26 -17.33 0.92 -3.30
C ASN A 26 -17.75 -0.54 -3.10
N LEU A 27 -17.14 -1.26 -2.15
CA LEU A 27 -17.54 -2.63 -1.87
C LEU A 27 -18.98 -2.69 -1.32
N MET A 28 -19.31 -1.85 -0.35
CA MET A 28 -20.68 -1.79 0.21
C MET A 28 -21.72 -1.43 -0.85
N HIS A 29 -21.40 -0.45 -1.71
CA HIS A 29 -22.29 -0.03 -2.78
C HIS A 29 -22.44 -1.09 -3.89
N ALA A 30 -21.36 -1.78 -4.27
CA ALA A 30 -21.42 -2.88 -5.23
C ALA A 30 -22.38 -3.98 -4.75
N ILE A 31 -22.26 -4.39 -3.48
CA ILE A 31 -23.13 -5.41 -2.86
C ILE A 31 -24.60 -4.97 -2.92
N ARG A 32 -24.88 -3.71 -2.59
CA ARG A 32 -26.24 -3.16 -2.64
C ARG A 32 -26.80 -3.16 -4.06
N CYS A 33 -26.03 -2.72 -5.05
CA CYS A 33 -26.45 -2.72 -6.46
C CYS A 33 -26.74 -4.15 -6.94
N VAL A 34 -25.91 -5.14 -6.59
CA VAL A 34 -26.16 -6.55 -6.92
C VAL A 34 -27.50 -7.03 -6.33
N ALA A 35 -27.78 -6.72 -5.06
CA ALA A 35 -29.02 -7.09 -4.41
C ALA A 35 -30.28 -6.46 -5.06
N GLN A 36 -30.11 -5.31 -5.73
CA GLN A 36 -31.17 -4.60 -6.43
C GLN A 36 -31.27 -4.96 -7.92
N GLY A 37 -30.38 -5.82 -8.44
CA GLY A 37 -30.31 -6.16 -9.87
C GLY A 37 -29.68 -5.08 -10.75
N GLU A 38 -29.01 -4.08 -10.16
CA GLU A 38 -28.35 -2.98 -10.86
C GLU A 38 -26.91 -3.38 -11.27
N PHE A 39 -26.79 -4.35 -12.16
CA PHE A 39 -25.49 -4.97 -12.46
C PHE A 39 -24.46 -4.03 -13.11
N GLU A 40 -24.92 -3.06 -13.92
CA GLU A 40 -24.02 -2.07 -14.53
C GLU A 40 -23.38 -1.17 -13.47
N ASN A 41 -24.17 -0.66 -12.52
CA ASN A 41 -23.67 0.12 -11.40
C ASN A 41 -22.75 -0.70 -10.49
N ALA A 42 -23.11 -1.97 -10.24
CA ALA A 42 -22.26 -2.88 -9.48
C ALA A 42 -20.88 -3.07 -10.16
N ALA A 43 -20.84 -3.22 -11.48
CA ALA A 43 -19.59 -3.35 -12.23
C ALA A 43 -18.69 -2.11 -12.10
N VAL A 44 -19.27 -0.90 -12.12
CA VAL A 44 -18.52 0.34 -11.90
C VAL A 44 -17.90 0.35 -10.49
N HIS A 45 -18.67 0.03 -9.46
CA HIS A 45 -18.16 -0.04 -8.10
C HIS A 45 -17.08 -1.12 -7.93
N HIS A 46 -17.24 -2.30 -8.52
CA HIS A 46 -16.20 -3.34 -8.50
C HIS A 46 -14.90 -2.88 -9.18
N ARG A 47 -14.99 -2.12 -10.28
CA ARG A 47 -13.79 -1.55 -10.92
C ARG A 47 -13.06 -0.58 -9.97
N ASN A 48 -13.81 0.25 -9.25
CA ASN A 48 -13.22 1.17 -8.27
C ASN A 48 -12.61 0.43 -7.08
N VAL A 49 -13.22 -0.67 -6.63
CA VAL A 49 -12.62 -1.58 -5.63
C VAL A 49 -11.27 -2.12 -6.12
N ALA A 50 -11.21 -2.61 -7.36
CA ALA A 50 -9.96 -3.12 -7.95
C ALA A 50 -8.88 -2.03 -8.01
N ASN A 51 -9.25 -0.82 -8.46
CA ASN A 51 -8.31 0.32 -8.51
C ASN A 51 -7.75 0.69 -7.13
N ALA A 52 -8.60 0.72 -6.09
CA ALA A 52 -8.16 1.02 -4.73
C ALA A 52 -7.16 -0.04 -4.20
N LEU A 53 -7.43 -1.33 -4.49
CA LEU A 53 -6.54 -2.42 -4.11
C LEU A 53 -5.19 -2.35 -4.84
N GLU A 54 -5.19 -2.03 -6.13
CA GLU A 54 -3.95 -1.83 -6.90
C GLU A 54 -3.10 -0.70 -6.33
N GLU A 55 -3.70 0.43 -5.97
CA GLU A 55 -2.99 1.55 -5.34
C GLU A 55 -2.43 1.18 -3.96
N LEU A 56 -3.19 0.46 -3.13
CA LEU A 56 -2.71 -0.05 -1.86
C LEU A 56 -1.51 -0.99 -2.05
N GLN A 57 -1.57 -1.92 -3.02
CA GLN A 57 -0.47 -2.82 -3.31
C GLN A 57 0.78 -2.08 -3.80
N ARG A 58 0.61 -1.03 -4.62
CA ARG A 58 1.73 -0.17 -5.05
C ARG A 58 2.42 0.51 -3.86
N MET A 59 1.66 1.07 -2.93
CA MET A 59 2.22 1.70 -1.72
C MET A 59 2.94 0.68 -0.83
N LYS A 60 2.39 -0.54 -0.69
CA LYS A 60 3.05 -1.63 0.03
C LYS A 60 4.37 -2.04 -0.64
N ASN A 61 4.41 -2.13 -1.97
CA ASN A 61 5.63 -2.44 -2.70
C ASN A 61 6.70 -1.36 -2.53
N SER A 62 6.30 -0.08 -2.53
CA SER A 62 7.19 1.06 -2.26
C SER A 62 7.86 0.94 -0.88
N ARG A 63 7.11 0.54 0.16
CA ARG A 63 7.67 0.26 1.48
C ARG A 63 8.69 -0.86 1.45
N SER A 64 8.35 -2.01 0.85
CA SER A 64 9.26 -3.16 0.74
C SER A 64 10.55 -2.82 0.01
N ALA A 65 10.48 -2.06 -1.08
CA ALA A 65 11.66 -1.62 -1.83
C ALA A 65 12.53 -0.66 -1.01
N THR A 66 11.90 0.24 -0.25
CA THR A 66 12.62 1.16 0.65
C THR A 66 13.34 0.40 1.77
N ASP A 67 12.64 -0.55 2.40
CA ASP A 67 13.22 -1.36 3.48
C ASP A 67 14.40 -2.19 2.96
N GLU A 68 14.31 -2.72 1.74
CA GLU A 68 15.44 -3.41 1.09
C GLU A 68 16.62 -2.49 0.79
N ALA A 69 16.37 -1.30 0.26
CA ALA A 69 17.42 -0.31 0.02
C ALA A 69 18.14 0.09 1.32
N ILE A 70 17.41 0.28 2.42
CA ILE A 70 17.98 0.56 3.74
C ILE A 70 18.84 -0.61 4.22
N ARG A 71 18.41 -1.86 4.02
CA ARG A 71 19.21 -3.05 4.37
C ARG A 71 20.53 -3.09 3.59
N LEU A 72 20.48 -2.85 2.29
CA LEU A 72 21.68 -2.84 1.43
C LEU A 72 22.65 -1.72 1.82
N LEU A 73 22.16 -0.51 2.07
CA LEU A 73 23.01 0.61 2.52
C LEU A 73 23.74 0.29 3.82
N LYS A 74 23.06 -0.30 4.82
CA LYS A 74 23.69 -0.72 6.08
C LYS A 74 24.79 -1.77 5.87
N LEU A 75 24.61 -2.68 4.91
CA LEU A 75 25.62 -3.68 4.59
C LEU A 75 26.87 -3.03 3.98
N ILE A 76 26.68 -2.09 3.04
CA ILE A 76 27.76 -1.34 2.41
C ILE A 76 28.51 -0.51 3.45
N ASP A 77 27.80 0.23 4.31
CA ASP A 77 28.41 1.03 5.37
C ASP A 77 29.26 0.17 6.30
N LYS A 78 28.78 -1.02 6.68
CA LYS A 78 29.55 -1.96 7.52
C LYS A 78 30.82 -2.46 6.81
N GLN A 79 30.73 -2.75 5.51
CA GLN A 79 31.89 -3.15 4.70
C GLN A 79 32.91 -2.01 4.59
N GLU A 80 32.47 -0.78 4.37
CA GLU A 80 33.34 0.39 4.28
C GLU A 80 34.01 0.73 5.62
N VAL A 81 33.28 0.66 6.74
CA VAL A 81 33.87 0.80 8.09
C VAL A 81 34.92 -0.27 8.34
N THR A 82 34.64 -1.51 7.94
CA THR A 82 35.63 -2.58 8.01
C THR A 82 36.86 -2.20 7.18
N ARG A 83 36.69 -1.89 5.89
CA ARG A 83 37.79 -1.51 5.00
C ARG A 83 38.66 -0.39 5.56
N ARG A 84 38.05 0.68 6.09
CA ARG A 84 38.75 1.84 6.68
C ARG A 84 39.52 1.54 7.97
N ASN A 85 39.16 0.48 8.69
CA ASN A 85 39.87 0.08 9.91
C ASN A 85 41.05 -0.86 9.63
N TRP A 86 41.18 -1.37 8.40
CA TRP A 86 42.26 -2.27 7.96
C TRP A 86 43.36 -1.56 7.14
N PHE A 87 43.12 -0.33 6.70
CA PHE A 87 44.09 0.57 6.07
C PHE A 87 44.35 1.76 6.99
#